data_AF-A0A6A4ZK77-F1
#
_entry.id   AF-A0A6A4ZK77-F1
#
_cell.length_a   1.000
_cell.length_b   1.000
_cell.length_c   1.000
_cell.angle_alpha   90.00
_cell.angle_beta   90.00
_cell.angle_gamma   90.00
#
_symmetry.space_group_name_H-M   'P 1'
#
loop_
_entity.id
_entity.type
_entity.pdbx_description
1 polymer ?
#
loop_
_entity_poly.entity_id
_entity_poly.type
_entity_poly.pdbx_seq_one_letter_code
_entity_poly.pdbx_strand_id
1 'polypeptide(L)'
;VLNFYGMSYGTFLGITYANLFPSRVGRIALDSVLDPTAYTGPTPDLMLSSATGIDPTLEGFAAACEAVGPSQCALAEPKGKPCGYVLTKIQSLFDATNETPLVVPNGDDDISVLTGTAIRAYTLVDLSFPRAYPIVAQYLNDMITAKYVADGVGIDDACSPDTYRGMNMEFSVYIANDGDNKGDHMSWEDMLPAIKEQSDAFGIVFAKDAWPALHFKPTPIERYAGPWDKPLKHPLLLLNNEVDPQTPLEWAQNTADLLGDNAVLVTREGFGHSVINLPSKCIQQITINFFNNGTYPEPDTVCKVDTGLFATTTRKLEDSVDAVEAAREGLAALAAQPRRHRSNALGRVHG
;
A
#
# COMPACT_ATOMS: atom_id res chain seq x y z
N VAL A 1 3.05 -17.37 21.08
CA VAL A 1 1.96 -16.44 20.72
C VAL A 1 2.63 -15.31 19.95
N LEU A 2 2.14 -14.98 18.76
CA LEU A 2 2.69 -13.97 17.87
C LEU A 2 1.90 -12.67 18.01
N ASN A 3 2.59 -11.55 18.20
CA ASN A 3 2.06 -10.22 17.94
C ASN A 3 2.70 -9.70 16.65
N PHE A 4 1.91 -9.17 15.73
CA PHE A 4 2.37 -8.88 14.38
C PHE A 4 1.64 -7.66 13.81
N TYR A 5 2.38 -6.83 13.08
CA TYR A 5 1.82 -5.80 12.21
C TYR A 5 2.21 -6.15 10.79
N GLY A 6 1.24 -6.51 9.97
CA GLY A 6 1.45 -6.82 8.56
C GLY A 6 0.93 -5.67 7.70
N MET A 7 1.71 -5.23 6.72
CA MET A 7 1.28 -4.26 5.73
C MET A 7 1.28 -4.92 4.35
N SER A 8 0.29 -4.62 3.51
CA SER A 8 0.26 -5.10 2.11
C SER A 8 0.40 -6.62 2.07
N TYR A 9 1.32 -7.21 1.29
CA TYR A 9 1.59 -8.66 1.30
C TYR A 9 1.74 -9.27 2.71
N GLY A 10 2.23 -8.50 3.70
CA GLY A 10 2.26 -8.90 5.10
C GLY A 10 0.89 -9.26 5.69
N THR A 11 -0.22 -8.71 5.17
CA THR A 11 -1.58 -9.09 5.58
C THR A 11 -1.90 -10.51 5.18
N PHE A 12 -1.56 -10.92 3.95
CA PHE A 12 -1.72 -12.30 3.50
C PHE A 12 -0.91 -13.26 4.38
N LEU A 13 0.32 -12.91 4.73
CA LEU A 13 1.14 -13.68 5.67
C LEU A 13 0.49 -13.79 7.06
N GLY A 14 -0.08 -12.69 7.56
CA GLY A 14 -0.78 -12.64 8.84
C GLY A 14 -2.04 -13.50 8.87
N ILE A 15 -2.87 -13.43 7.82
CA ILE A 15 -4.08 -14.24 7.64
C ILE A 15 -3.72 -15.73 7.54
N THR A 16 -2.70 -16.06 6.75
CA THR A 16 -2.19 -17.42 6.60
C THR A 16 -1.68 -17.97 7.93
N TYR A 17 -0.89 -17.18 8.67
CA TYR A 17 -0.40 -17.58 9.99
C TYR A 17 -1.56 -17.82 10.97
N ALA A 18 -2.57 -16.95 10.97
CA ALA A 18 -3.72 -17.08 11.86
C ALA A 18 -4.48 -18.39 11.61
N ASN A 19 -4.60 -18.81 10.35
CA ASN A 19 -5.27 -20.04 9.97
C ASN A 19 -4.41 -21.31 10.20
N LEU A 20 -3.10 -21.24 9.98
CA LEU A 20 -2.21 -22.38 10.26
C LEU A 20 -1.96 -22.59 11.77
N PHE A 21 -1.92 -21.50 12.54
CA PHE A 21 -1.54 -21.53 13.96
C PHE A 21 -2.54 -20.75 14.85
N PRO A 22 -3.84 -21.09 14.84
CA PRO A 22 -4.88 -20.29 15.51
C PRO A 22 -4.67 -20.16 17.03
N SER A 23 -4.09 -21.18 17.67
CA SER A 23 -3.75 -21.15 19.11
C SER A 23 -2.54 -20.28 19.47
N ARG A 24 -1.83 -19.76 18.45
CA ARG A 24 -0.66 -18.89 18.60
C ARG A 24 -0.94 -17.45 18.20
N VAL A 25 -2.16 -17.11 17.80
CA VAL A 25 -2.56 -15.72 17.51
C VAL A 25 -2.59 -14.90 18.80
N GLY A 26 -1.81 -13.82 18.83
CA GLY A 26 -1.84 -12.78 19.86
C GLY A 26 -2.56 -11.54 19.34
N ARG A 27 -1.86 -10.41 19.32
CA ARG A 27 -2.33 -9.15 18.74
C ARG A 27 -1.78 -9.01 17.33
N ILE A 28 -2.63 -9.27 16.34
CA ILE A 28 -2.29 -9.15 14.93
C ILE A 28 -3.12 -8.03 14.30
N ALA A 29 -2.43 -7.00 13.79
CA ALA A 29 -3.04 -5.93 13.01
C ALA A 29 -2.53 -5.99 11.57
N LEU A 30 -3.44 -5.89 10.61
CA LEU A 30 -3.19 -6.05 9.19
C LEU A 30 -3.64 -4.78 8.47
N ASP A 31 -2.75 -4.14 7.75
CA ASP A 31 -2.92 -2.82 7.15
C ASP A 31 -2.76 -2.89 5.64
N SER A 32 -3.72 -2.33 4.89
CA SER A 32 -3.82 -2.49 3.44
C SER A 32 -3.98 -3.95 3.05
N VAL A 33 -5.20 -4.44 3.28
CA VAL A 33 -5.51 -5.86 3.40
C VAL A 33 -5.74 -6.48 2.04
N LEU A 34 -4.93 -7.49 1.71
CA LEU A 34 -5.24 -8.41 0.63
C LEU A 34 -6.41 -9.34 0.97
N ASP A 35 -7.29 -9.51 -0.02
CA ASP A 35 -8.27 -10.60 -0.06
C ASP A 35 -7.52 -11.93 -0.27
N PRO A 36 -7.51 -12.84 0.73
CA PRO A 36 -6.75 -14.07 0.62
C PRO A 36 -7.34 -15.05 -0.41
N THR A 37 -8.63 -14.91 -0.75
CA THR A 37 -9.28 -15.71 -1.80
C THR A 37 -8.88 -15.20 -3.17
N ALA A 38 -8.90 -13.88 -3.39
CA ALA A 38 -8.42 -13.29 -4.64
C ALA A 38 -6.91 -13.53 -4.84
N TYR A 39 -6.10 -13.32 -3.80
CA TYR A 39 -4.65 -13.44 -3.87
C TYR A 39 -4.18 -14.87 -4.16
N THR A 40 -4.85 -15.87 -3.59
CA THR A 40 -4.58 -17.27 -3.92
C THR A 40 -5.41 -17.75 -5.11
N GLY A 41 -6.26 -16.92 -5.69
CA GLY A 41 -7.04 -17.22 -6.87
C GLY A 41 -6.22 -17.20 -8.16
N PRO A 42 -6.88 -17.16 -9.32
CA PRO A 42 -6.19 -17.09 -10.59
C PRO A 42 -5.46 -15.75 -10.74
N THR A 43 -4.17 -15.81 -11.10
CA THR A 43 -3.34 -14.60 -11.21
C THR A 43 -3.93 -13.53 -12.15
N PRO A 44 -4.50 -13.87 -13.32
CA PRO A 44 -5.10 -12.85 -14.20
C PRO A 44 -6.26 -12.11 -13.54
N ASP A 45 -7.14 -12.81 -12.82
CA ASP A 45 -8.26 -12.21 -12.08
C ASP A 45 -7.76 -11.33 -10.90
N LEU A 46 -6.68 -11.74 -10.24
CA LEU A 46 -6.02 -10.92 -9.22
C LEU A 46 -5.52 -9.59 -9.81
N MET A 47 -4.83 -9.62 -10.96
CA MET A 47 -4.33 -8.39 -11.60
C MET A 47 -5.47 -7.45 -12.02
N LEU A 48 -6.56 -8.01 -12.55
CA LEU A 48 -7.73 -7.21 -12.92
C LEU A 48 -8.36 -6.53 -11.69
N SER A 49 -8.56 -7.27 -10.61
CA SER A 49 -9.17 -6.73 -9.38
C SER A 49 -8.28 -5.70 -8.66
N SER A 50 -6.95 -5.84 -8.73
CA SER A 50 -6.00 -4.83 -8.22
C SER A 50 -6.16 -3.46 -8.90
N ALA A 51 -6.62 -3.41 -10.15
CA ALA A 51 -6.71 -2.17 -10.92
C ALA A 51 -7.86 -1.24 -10.51
N THR A 52 -8.82 -1.72 -9.71
CA THR A 52 -10.04 -0.97 -9.35
C THR A 52 -9.79 0.28 -8.50
N GLY A 53 -8.76 0.26 -7.64
CA GLY A 53 -8.43 1.37 -6.74
C GLY A 53 -7.58 2.49 -7.35
N ILE A 54 -7.06 2.28 -8.57
CA ILE A 54 -6.01 3.14 -9.11
C ILE A 54 -6.56 4.44 -9.71
N ASP A 55 -7.53 4.34 -10.61
CA ASP A 55 -8.10 5.51 -11.29
C ASP A 55 -8.71 6.52 -10.31
N PRO A 56 -9.49 6.10 -9.28
CA PRO A 56 -9.94 7.00 -8.23
C PRO A 56 -8.80 7.71 -7.48
N THR A 57 -7.64 7.06 -7.34
CA THR A 57 -6.46 7.67 -6.70
C THR A 57 -5.88 8.79 -7.57
N LEU A 58 -5.76 8.58 -8.89
CA LEU A 58 -5.30 9.60 -9.82
C LEU A 58 -6.29 10.78 -9.91
N GLU A 59 -7.58 10.49 -9.96
CA GLU A 59 -8.64 11.51 -9.96
C GLU A 59 -8.60 12.33 -8.67
N GLY A 60 -8.47 11.67 -7.51
CA GLY A 60 -8.35 12.32 -6.20
C GLY A 60 -7.10 13.19 -6.08
N PHE A 61 -5.97 12.70 -6.59
CA PHE A 61 -4.73 13.47 -6.69
C PHE A 61 -4.92 14.75 -7.53
N ALA A 62 -5.49 14.61 -8.74
CA ALA A 62 -5.71 15.73 -9.64
C ALA A 62 -6.69 16.75 -9.03
N ALA A 63 -7.81 16.30 -8.47
CA ALA A 63 -8.78 17.17 -7.80
C ALA A 63 -8.17 17.91 -6.60
N ALA A 64 -7.37 17.22 -5.78
CA ALA A 64 -6.69 17.84 -4.64
C ALA A 64 -5.63 18.87 -5.10
N CYS A 65 -4.90 18.57 -6.17
CA CYS A 65 -3.95 19.49 -6.78
C CYS A 65 -4.64 20.78 -7.27
N GLU A 66 -5.77 20.65 -7.96
CA GLU A 66 -6.58 21.79 -8.42
C GLU A 66 -7.09 22.64 -7.24
N ALA A 67 -7.55 21.98 -6.18
CA ALA A 67 -8.11 22.63 -5.00
C ALA A 67 -7.08 23.49 -4.25
N VAL A 68 -5.83 23.03 -4.13
CA VAL A 68 -4.76 23.80 -3.45
C VAL A 68 -4.09 24.85 -4.33
N GLY A 69 -4.20 24.71 -5.66
CA GLY A 69 -3.74 25.70 -6.63
C GLY A 69 -2.21 25.77 -6.81
N PRO A 70 -1.74 26.68 -7.68
CA PRO A 70 -0.35 26.74 -8.15
C PRO A 70 0.68 27.06 -7.05
N SER A 71 0.24 27.54 -5.88
CA SER A 71 1.13 27.80 -4.74
C SER A 71 1.56 26.51 -4.02
N GLN A 72 0.84 25.41 -4.20
CA GLN A 72 1.11 24.14 -3.51
C GLN A 72 1.19 22.93 -4.45
N CYS A 73 0.67 23.04 -5.67
CA CYS A 73 0.75 22.00 -6.68
C CYS A 73 1.29 22.54 -8.01
N ALA A 74 2.38 21.98 -8.53
CA ALA A 74 3.03 22.44 -9.75
C ALA A 74 2.21 22.23 -11.03
N LEU A 75 1.30 21.24 -11.05
CA LEU A 75 0.40 21.00 -12.19
C LEU A 75 -0.76 21.98 -12.25
N ALA A 76 -1.09 22.60 -11.12
CA ALA A 76 -2.22 23.52 -11.01
C ALA A 76 -1.89 24.86 -11.67
N GLU A 77 -2.91 25.49 -12.25
CA GLU A 77 -2.85 26.81 -12.86
C GLU A 77 -3.72 27.80 -12.06
N PRO A 78 -3.56 29.11 -12.27
CA PRO A 78 -4.42 30.12 -11.68
C PRO A 78 -5.91 29.87 -11.97
N LYS A 79 -6.79 30.39 -11.09
CA LYS A 79 -8.25 30.22 -11.16
C LYS A 79 -8.81 30.57 -12.55
N GLY A 80 -9.82 29.81 -12.99
CA GLY A 80 -10.54 30.05 -14.26
C GLY A 80 -10.46 28.90 -15.27
N LYS A 81 -9.80 27.79 -14.93
CA LYS A 81 -9.82 26.54 -15.72
C LYS A 81 -11.08 25.71 -15.43
N PRO A 82 -11.56 24.91 -16.40
CA PRO A 82 -12.60 23.92 -16.13
C PRO A 82 -12.09 22.88 -15.14
N CYS A 83 -12.98 22.34 -14.29
CA CYS A 83 -12.61 21.25 -13.38
C CYS A 83 -12.04 20.04 -14.15
N GLY A 84 -11.03 19.38 -13.60
CA GLY A 84 -10.41 18.19 -14.19
C GLY A 84 -9.29 18.48 -15.19
N TYR A 85 -8.89 19.74 -15.38
CA TYR A 85 -7.79 20.10 -16.28
C TYR A 85 -6.45 19.51 -15.87
N VAL A 86 -6.20 19.29 -14.58
CA VAL A 86 -4.96 18.62 -14.10
C VAL A 86 -4.97 17.17 -14.53
N LEU A 87 -6.10 16.47 -14.37
CA LEU A 87 -6.23 15.08 -14.83
C LEU A 87 -5.99 14.98 -16.34
N THR A 88 -6.60 15.87 -17.12
CA THR A 88 -6.40 15.92 -18.58
C THR A 88 -4.93 16.16 -18.97
N LYS A 89 -4.19 17.02 -18.23
CA LYS A 89 -2.75 17.22 -18.47
C LYS A 89 -1.94 15.94 -18.25
N ILE A 90 -2.21 15.22 -17.17
CA ILE A 90 -1.51 13.97 -16.85
C ILE A 90 -1.83 12.91 -17.89
N GLN A 91 -3.11 12.75 -18.26
CA GLN A 91 -3.53 11.84 -19.33
C GLN A 91 -2.87 12.18 -20.66
N SER A 92 -2.77 13.47 -21.01
CA SER A 92 -2.10 13.90 -22.24
C SER A 92 -0.60 13.54 -22.25
N LEU A 93 0.09 13.63 -21.11
CA LEU A 93 1.48 13.16 -20.98
C LEU A 93 1.57 11.64 -21.16
N PHE A 94 0.66 10.91 -20.51
CA PHE A 94 0.58 9.45 -20.60
C PHE A 94 0.31 8.98 -22.03
N ASP A 95 -0.59 9.65 -22.76
CA ASP A 95 -0.90 9.36 -24.15
C ASP A 95 0.27 9.67 -25.09
N ALA A 96 0.89 10.84 -24.91
CA ALA A 96 2.06 11.25 -25.71
C ALA A 96 3.24 10.28 -25.57
N THR A 97 3.31 9.55 -24.45
CA THR A 97 4.40 8.63 -24.13
C THR A 97 4.09 7.16 -24.41
N ASN A 98 2.91 6.84 -24.96
CA ASN A 98 2.52 5.46 -25.30
C ASN A 98 3.42 4.84 -26.37
N GLU A 99 3.76 5.60 -27.42
CA GLU A 99 4.59 5.12 -28.55
C GLU A 99 5.93 5.86 -28.65
N THR A 100 6.09 6.97 -27.94
CA THR A 100 7.30 7.81 -27.99
C THR A 100 7.87 8.02 -26.59
N PRO A 101 8.95 7.30 -26.21
CA PRO A 101 9.63 7.54 -24.94
C PRO A 101 10.14 8.99 -24.81
N LEU A 102 10.20 9.51 -23.59
CA LEU A 102 10.86 10.79 -23.32
C LEU A 102 12.36 10.58 -23.23
N VAL A 103 13.11 11.39 -23.98
CA VAL A 103 14.56 11.52 -23.82
C VAL A 103 14.81 12.73 -22.95
N VAL A 104 15.34 12.51 -21.75
CA VAL A 104 15.56 13.55 -20.74
C VAL A 104 17.03 13.61 -20.36
N PRO A 105 17.56 14.77 -19.94
CA PRO A 105 18.90 14.84 -19.36
C PRO A 105 19.00 13.90 -18.15
N ASN A 106 20.13 13.22 -18.04
CA ASN A 106 20.60 12.51 -16.86
C ASN A 106 21.89 13.24 -16.43
N GLY A 107 22.30 13.20 -15.16
CA GLY A 107 23.53 13.90 -14.72
C GLY A 107 24.77 13.65 -15.62
N ASP A 108 25.82 14.46 -15.47
CA ASP A 108 27.09 14.31 -16.20
C ASP A 108 27.00 14.35 -17.74
N ASP A 109 26.17 15.26 -18.30
CA ASP A 109 25.94 15.42 -19.75
C ASP A 109 25.38 14.15 -20.44
N ASP A 110 24.75 13.24 -19.70
CA ASP A 110 24.14 12.02 -20.22
C ASP A 110 22.63 12.19 -20.48
N ILE A 111 21.99 11.17 -21.06
CA ILE A 111 20.55 11.12 -21.29
C ILE A 111 19.93 9.85 -20.72
N SER A 112 18.69 9.95 -20.28
CA SER A 112 17.84 8.83 -19.89
C SER A 112 16.64 8.71 -20.81
N VAL A 113 16.21 7.48 -21.07
CA VAL A 113 15.01 7.17 -21.85
C VAL A 113 13.92 6.69 -20.91
N LEU A 114 12.86 7.50 -20.75
CA LEU A 114 11.70 7.16 -19.96
C LEU A 114 10.57 6.69 -20.87
N THR A 115 10.23 5.39 -20.77
CA THR A 115 9.06 4.84 -21.48
C THR A 115 7.76 5.27 -20.81
N GLY A 116 6.65 5.31 -21.55
CA GLY A 116 5.33 5.57 -20.96
C GLY A 116 4.96 4.61 -19.84
N THR A 117 5.42 3.35 -19.92
CA THR A 117 5.25 2.35 -18.85
C THR A 117 6.05 2.70 -17.60
N ALA A 118 7.30 3.18 -17.74
CA ALA A 118 8.11 3.59 -16.59
C ALA A 118 7.50 4.80 -15.88
N ILE A 119 7.05 5.82 -16.64
CA ILE A 119 6.40 7.02 -16.09
C ILE A 119 5.15 6.63 -15.29
N ARG A 120 4.32 5.73 -15.81
CA ARG A 120 3.13 5.21 -15.12
C ARG A 120 3.49 4.40 -13.88
N ALA A 121 4.47 3.52 -13.97
CA ALA A 121 4.90 2.69 -12.84
C ALA A 121 5.42 3.55 -11.67
N TYR A 122 6.31 4.51 -11.93
CA TYR A 122 6.78 5.44 -10.91
C TYR A 122 5.63 6.28 -10.33
N THR A 123 4.74 6.76 -11.18
CA THR A 123 3.58 7.55 -10.73
C THR A 123 2.64 6.74 -9.86
N LEU A 124 2.35 5.48 -10.19
CA LEU A 124 1.50 4.62 -9.36
C LEU A 124 2.14 4.36 -7.98
N VAL A 125 3.44 4.06 -7.95
CA VAL A 125 4.17 3.84 -6.70
C VAL A 125 4.08 5.09 -5.84
N ASP A 126 4.40 6.27 -6.36
CA ASP A 126 4.38 7.50 -5.57
C ASP A 126 2.96 7.95 -5.19
N LEU A 127 1.95 7.69 -6.04
CA LEU A 127 0.54 7.92 -5.70
C LEU A 127 0.04 7.00 -4.58
N SER A 128 0.75 5.91 -4.28
CA SER A 128 0.47 5.10 -3.09
C SER A 128 0.84 5.84 -1.79
N PHE A 129 1.62 6.93 -1.86
CA PHE A 129 2.08 7.69 -0.71
C PHE A 129 1.62 9.16 -0.81
N PRO A 130 0.50 9.54 -0.19
CA PRO A 130 -0.01 10.93 -0.18
C PRO A 130 1.03 12.01 0.14
N ARG A 131 2.02 11.72 0.99
CA ARG A 131 3.10 12.66 1.32
C ARG A 131 4.00 13.02 0.12
N ALA A 132 4.05 12.16 -0.89
CA ALA A 132 4.80 12.37 -2.13
C ALA A 132 4.01 13.19 -3.16
N TYR A 133 2.72 13.48 -2.96
CA TYR A 133 1.88 14.14 -3.97
C TYR A 133 2.46 15.49 -4.47
N PRO A 134 3.03 16.38 -3.63
CA PRO A 134 3.71 17.58 -4.12
C PRO A 134 4.88 17.27 -5.07
N ILE A 135 5.65 16.21 -4.79
CA ILE A 135 6.78 15.76 -5.63
C ILE A 135 6.26 15.16 -6.93
N VAL A 136 5.19 14.36 -6.87
CA VAL A 136 4.49 13.81 -8.05
C VAL A 136 4.03 14.92 -8.98
N ALA A 137 3.37 15.94 -8.42
CA ALA A 137 2.96 17.10 -9.20
C ALA A 137 4.14 17.82 -9.83
N GLN A 138 5.25 17.97 -9.10
CA GLN A 138 6.45 18.64 -9.60
C GLN A 138 7.05 17.89 -10.79
N TYR A 139 7.37 16.60 -10.65
CA TYR A 139 8.03 15.90 -11.74
C TYR A 139 7.12 15.72 -12.96
N LEU A 140 5.81 15.51 -12.79
CA LEU A 140 4.88 15.42 -13.92
C LEU A 140 4.80 16.75 -14.66
N ASN A 141 4.77 17.88 -13.93
CA ASN A 141 4.82 19.20 -14.55
C ASN A 141 6.14 19.44 -15.29
N ASP A 142 7.25 19.00 -14.71
CA ASP A 142 8.57 19.15 -15.34
C ASP A 142 8.68 18.29 -16.60
N MET A 143 8.08 17.10 -16.64
CA MET A 143 7.99 16.29 -17.86
C MET A 143 7.13 16.99 -18.92
N ILE A 144 5.95 17.50 -18.54
CA ILE A 144 5.04 18.24 -19.43
C ILE A 144 5.71 19.49 -20.03
N THR A 145 6.56 20.16 -19.24
CA THR A 145 7.22 21.41 -19.63
C THR A 145 8.64 21.22 -20.16
N ALA A 146 9.07 19.97 -20.39
CA ALA A 146 10.41 19.60 -20.88
C ALA A 146 11.57 20.13 -19.99
N LYS A 147 11.35 20.15 -18.67
CA LYS A 147 12.32 20.54 -17.63
C LYS A 147 12.76 19.38 -16.74
N TYR A 148 12.15 18.21 -16.88
CA TYR A 148 12.50 17.05 -16.06
C TYR A 148 13.94 16.62 -16.35
N VAL A 149 14.70 16.38 -15.27
CA VAL A 149 16.05 15.80 -15.28
C VAL A 149 15.97 14.50 -14.50
N ALA A 150 16.46 13.41 -15.09
CA ALA A 150 16.63 12.17 -14.37
C ALA A 150 17.82 12.34 -13.41
N ASP A 151 17.55 12.54 -12.12
CA ASP A 151 18.58 12.64 -11.09
C ASP A 151 19.13 11.24 -10.71
N GLY A 152 19.81 10.59 -11.66
CA GLY A 152 20.43 9.29 -11.41
C GLY A 152 19.45 8.22 -10.93
N VAL A 153 18.18 8.31 -11.33
CA VAL A 153 17.22 7.21 -11.19
C VAL A 153 17.83 6.06 -11.96
N GLY A 154 18.42 5.13 -11.21
CA GLY A 154 19.14 4.00 -11.75
C GLY A 154 18.29 3.29 -12.78
N ILE A 155 18.60 3.50 -14.06
CA ILE A 155 18.83 2.33 -14.90
C ILE A 155 19.76 1.49 -14.04
N ASP A 156 19.33 0.28 -13.65
CA ASP A 156 20.20 -0.71 -13.03
C ASP A 156 21.56 -0.57 -13.69
N ASP A 157 22.49 0.11 -13.02
CA ASP A 157 23.81 0.26 -13.56
C ASP A 157 24.30 -1.18 -13.46
N ALA A 158 24.36 -1.86 -14.59
CA ALA A 158 24.85 -3.24 -14.64
C ALA A 158 26.27 -3.34 -14.05
N CYS A 159 26.93 -2.19 -13.81
CA CYS A 159 28.22 -2.03 -13.16
C CYS A 159 28.16 -1.45 -11.72
N SER A 160 27.00 -1.05 -11.20
CA SER A 160 26.86 -0.74 -9.77
C SER A 160 27.10 -2.04 -8.99
N PRO A 161 27.84 -2.02 -7.88
CA PRO A 161 27.95 -3.16 -6.98
C PRO A 161 26.62 -3.36 -6.23
N ASP A 162 25.52 -3.44 -6.97
CA ASP A 162 24.21 -3.64 -6.41
C ASP A 162 24.17 -5.05 -5.83
N THR A 163 24.21 -5.09 -4.51
CA THR A 163 24.15 -6.32 -3.73
C THR A 163 22.77 -6.96 -3.80
N TYR A 164 21.79 -6.30 -4.43
CA TYR A 164 20.45 -6.79 -4.63
C TYR A 164 20.40 -7.95 -5.64
N ARG A 165 20.41 -9.18 -5.10
CA ARG A 165 20.35 -10.42 -5.90
C ARG A 165 18.94 -10.76 -6.40
N GLY A 166 17.97 -9.95 -6.01
CA GLY A 166 16.56 -10.17 -6.30
C GLY A 166 16.16 -9.92 -7.75
N MET A 167 16.93 -9.05 -8.44
CA MET A 167 16.67 -8.64 -9.83
C MET A 167 15.24 -8.10 -10.06
N ASN A 168 14.58 -7.62 -9.00
CA ASN A 168 13.20 -7.12 -9.01
C ASN A 168 12.16 -8.18 -9.42
N MET A 169 12.47 -9.46 -9.22
CA MET A 169 11.61 -10.59 -9.63
C MET A 169 10.66 -11.09 -8.53
N GLU A 170 10.78 -10.57 -7.31
CA GLU A 170 10.11 -11.04 -6.09
C GLU A 170 8.60 -11.04 -6.27
N PHE A 171 8.06 -9.95 -6.80
CA PHE A 171 6.63 -9.78 -7.04
C PHE A 171 6.10 -10.92 -7.92
N SER A 172 6.68 -11.09 -9.11
CA SER A 172 6.25 -12.13 -10.04
C SER A 172 6.39 -13.54 -9.46
N VAL A 173 7.44 -13.79 -8.68
CA VAL A 173 7.68 -15.10 -8.04
C VAL A 173 6.66 -15.38 -6.93
N TYR A 174 6.33 -14.39 -6.09
CA TYR A 174 5.35 -14.57 -5.01
C TYR A 174 3.94 -14.75 -5.55
N ILE A 175 3.55 -13.92 -6.53
CA ILE A 175 2.26 -14.06 -7.22
C ILE A 175 2.15 -15.43 -7.88
N ALA A 176 3.21 -15.89 -8.55
CA ALA A 176 3.19 -17.20 -9.19
C ALA A 176 3.17 -18.38 -8.21
N ASN A 177 3.83 -18.24 -7.06
CA ASN A 177 3.91 -19.28 -6.04
C ASN A 177 2.62 -19.39 -5.22
N ASP A 178 2.00 -18.26 -4.89
CA ASP A 178 0.83 -18.20 -3.99
C ASP A 178 -0.49 -18.30 -4.76
N GLY A 179 -0.53 -17.85 -6.03
CA GLY A 179 -1.71 -17.88 -6.90
C GLY A 179 -1.98 -19.23 -7.58
N ASP A 180 -3.18 -19.38 -8.15
CA ASP A 180 -3.54 -20.48 -9.04
C ASP A 180 -3.16 -20.16 -10.50
N ASN A 181 -2.09 -20.80 -10.99
CA ASN A 181 -1.61 -20.64 -12.36
C ASN A 181 -1.94 -21.85 -13.27
N LYS A 182 -2.79 -22.77 -12.81
CA LYS A 182 -3.04 -24.05 -13.51
C LYS A 182 -4.51 -24.35 -13.82
N GLY A 183 -5.44 -23.50 -13.37
CA GLY A 183 -6.87 -23.67 -13.60
C GLY A 183 -7.38 -23.17 -14.96
N ASP A 184 -8.64 -23.48 -15.25
CA ASP A 184 -9.39 -23.01 -16.42
C ASP A 184 -10.10 -21.71 -16.06
N HIS A 185 -9.35 -20.61 -16.11
CA HIS A 185 -9.78 -19.26 -15.73
C HIS A 185 -9.43 -18.27 -16.86
N MET A 186 -9.63 -16.96 -16.63
CA MET A 186 -9.22 -15.93 -17.58
C MET A 186 -7.77 -16.16 -18.05
N SER A 187 -7.54 -16.13 -19.36
CA SER A 187 -6.19 -16.24 -19.91
C SER A 187 -5.41 -14.95 -19.71
N TRP A 188 -4.07 -15.01 -19.77
CA TRP A 188 -3.25 -13.80 -19.76
C TRP A 188 -3.55 -12.90 -20.96
N GLU A 189 -3.88 -13.51 -22.10
CA GLU A 189 -4.27 -12.83 -23.33
C GLU A 189 -5.60 -12.08 -23.18
N ASP A 190 -6.59 -12.66 -22.49
CA ASP A 190 -7.89 -12.02 -22.24
C ASP A 190 -7.80 -10.95 -21.14
N MET A 191 -6.87 -11.11 -20.19
CA MET A 191 -6.65 -10.14 -19.12
C MET A 191 -6.09 -8.81 -19.64
N LEU A 192 -5.21 -8.81 -20.65
CA LEU A 192 -4.62 -7.59 -21.19
C LEU A 192 -5.64 -6.55 -21.70
N PRO A 193 -6.64 -6.89 -22.54
CA PRO A 193 -7.69 -5.94 -22.91
C PRO A 193 -8.59 -5.59 -21.74
N ALA A 194 -8.92 -6.55 -20.86
CA ALA A 194 -9.79 -6.31 -19.71
C ALA A 194 -9.18 -5.33 -18.70
N ILE A 195 -7.89 -5.48 -18.36
CA ILE A 195 -7.21 -4.60 -17.41
C ILE A 195 -7.00 -3.20 -17.96
N LYS A 196 -6.87 -3.06 -19.29
CA LYS A 196 -6.84 -1.77 -19.96
C LYS A 196 -8.20 -1.06 -19.91
N GLU A 197 -9.30 -1.81 -20.06
CA GLU A 197 -10.64 -1.26 -19.88
C GLU A 197 -10.91 -0.86 -18.42
N GLN A 198 -10.38 -1.64 -17.46
CA GLN A 198 -10.50 -1.36 -16.03
C GLN A 198 -9.71 -0.13 -15.57
N SER A 199 -8.51 0.08 -16.11
CA SER A 199 -7.69 1.28 -15.91
C SER A 199 -6.80 1.50 -17.13
N ASP A 200 -7.16 2.48 -17.96
CA ASP A 200 -6.38 2.81 -19.16
C ASP A 200 -5.02 3.42 -18.79
N ALA A 201 -4.96 4.14 -17.67
CA ALA A 201 -3.75 4.81 -17.21
C ALA A 201 -2.74 3.82 -16.61
N PHE A 202 -3.18 2.86 -15.78
CA PHE A 202 -2.27 2.08 -14.94
C PHE A 202 -2.47 0.58 -14.98
N GLY A 203 -3.53 0.06 -15.62
CA GLY A 203 -3.78 -1.38 -15.70
C GLY A 203 -2.58 -2.17 -16.24
N ILE A 204 -1.85 -1.59 -17.20
CA ILE A 204 -0.65 -2.20 -17.76
C ILE A 204 0.49 -2.42 -16.74
N VAL A 205 0.55 -1.65 -15.65
CA VAL A 205 1.63 -1.75 -14.65
C VAL A 205 1.56 -3.10 -13.93
N PHE A 206 0.40 -3.46 -13.40
CA PHE A 206 0.18 -4.76 -12.75
C PHE A 206 0.32 -5.93 -13.72
N ALA A 207 -0.26 -5.80 -14.92
CA ALA A 207 -0.14 -6.82 -15.95
C ALA A 207 1.32 -7.11 -16.33
N LYS A 208 2.14 -6.06 -16.52
CA LYS A 208 3.57 -6.15 -16.82
C LYS A 208 4.32 -6.90 -15.72
N ASP A 209 4.08 -6.53 -14.46
CA ASP A 209 4.88 -7.02 -13.34
C ASP A 209 4.52 -8.47 -12.97
N ALA A 210 3.27 -8.88 -13.19
CA ALA A 210 2.85 -10.26 -12.99
C ALA A 210 3.08 -11.16 -14.22
N TRP A 211 3.28 -10.61 -15.43
CA TRP A 211 3.48 -11.37 -16.66
C TRP A 211 4.51 -12.52 -16.55
N PRO A 212 5.67 -12.36 -15.88
CA PRO A 212 6.63 -13.46 -15.74
C PRO A 212 6.07 -14.69 -15.00
N ALA A 213 4.98 -14.54 -14.22
CA ALA A 213 4.29 -15.64 -13.55
C ALA A 213 3.75 -16.69 -14.53
N LEU A 214 3.41 -16.31 -15.77
CA LEU A 214 3.02 -17.25 -16.84
C LEU A 214 4.11 -18.31 -17.10
N HIS A 215 5.38 -17.95 -16.88
CA HIS A 215 6.53 -18.81 -17.12
C HIS A 215 7.02 -19.52 -15.86
N PHE A 216 6.31 -19.39 -14.75
CA PHE A 216 6.66 -20.04 -13.49
C PHE A 216 6.40 -21.56 -13.58
N LYS A 217 7.48 -22.32 -13.67
CA LYS A 217 7.46 -23.79 -13.79
C LYS A 217 7.41 -24.54 -12.46
N PRO A 218 8.00 -24.06 -11.35
CA PRO A 218 7.94 -24.77 -10.09
C PRO A 218 6.48 -25.02 -9.67
N THR A 219 6.22 -26.17 -9.07
CA THR A 219 4.91 -26.46 -8.48
C THR A 219 4.98 -26.18 -6.99
N PRO A 220 4.24 -25.19 -6.47
CA PRO A 220 4.20 -24.88 -5.04
C PRO A 220 3.55 -26.04 -4.27
N ILE A 221 4.33 -26.78 -3.49
CA ILE A 221 3.83 -27.93 -2.70
C ILE A 221 3.35 -27.54 -1.29
N GLU A 222 3.73 -26.35 -0.81
CA GLU A 222 3.35 -25.81 0.50
C GLU A 222 2.36 -24.64 0.38
N ARG A 223 1.78 -24.42 -0.81
CA ARG A 223 0.80 -23.35 -1.04
C ARG A 223 -0.44 -23.56 -0.16
N TYR A 224 -0.78 -22.52 0.59
CA TYR A 224 -1.98 -22.48 1.43
C TYR A 224 -3.03 -21.59 0.77
N ALA A 225 -4.13 -22.18 0.31
CA ALA A 225 -5.25 -21.48 -0.33
C ALA A 225 -6.54 -21.54 0.52
N GLY A 226 -6.37 -21.61 1.85
CA GLY A 226 -7.45 -21.75 2.82
C GLY A 226 -7.69 -23.20 3.30
N PRO A 227 -8.82 -23.46 3.96
CA PRO A 227 -9.91 -22.52 4.25
C PRO A 227 -9.49 -21.40 5.21
N TRP A 228 -10.09 -20.23 5.07
CA TRP A 228 -9.72 -18.99 5.78
C TRP A 228 -10.55 -18.74 7.05
N ASP A 229 -11.22 -19.77 7.56
CA ASP A 229 -12.31 -19.69 8.54
C ASP A 229 -11.94 -20.21 9.94
N LYS A 230 -10.65 -20.36 10.24
CA LYS A 230 -10.23 -21.00 11.49
C LYS A 230 -10.62 -20.13 12.69
N PRO A 231 -11.31 -20.69 13.70
CA PRO A 231 -11.66 -19.95 14.91
C PRO A 231 -10.40 -19.44 15.63
N LEU A 232 -10.36 -18.14 15.89
CA LEU A 232 -9.25 -17.49 16.57
C LEU A 232 -9.62 -17.19 18.02
N LYS A 233 -8.59 -17.20 18.89
CA LYS A 233 -8.78 -16.78 20.29
C LYS A 233 -8.96 -15.26 20.41
N HIS A 234 -8.33 -14.52 19.50
CA HIS A 234 -8.35 -13.06 19.44
C HIS A 234 -8.61 -12.67 17.98
N PRO A 235 -9.60 -11.81 17.71
CA PRO A 235 -9.85 -11.30 16.36
C PRO A 235 -8.62 -10.58 15.78
N LEU A 236 -8.50 -10.56 14.46
CA LEU A 236 -7.53 -9.73 13.74
C LEU A 236 -8.06 -8.29 13.68
N LEU A 237 -7.18 -7.29 13.82
CA LEU A 237 -7.51 -5.90 13.53
C LEU A 237 -7.16 -5.62 12.07
N LEU A 238 -8.15 -5.35 11.23
CA LEU A 238 -7.96 -4.98 9.83
C LEU A 238 -8.02 -3.46 9.70
N LEU A 239 -7.05 -2.88 8.99
CA LEU A 239 -6.94 -1.45 8.73
C LEU A 239 -6.86 -1.26 7.22
N ASN A 240 -7.69 -0.39 6.65
CA ASN A 240 -7.61 -0.06 5.23
C ASN A 240 -7.92 1.40 4.98
N ASN A 241 -7.38 1.97 3.91
CA ASN A 241 -7.81 3.28 3.44
C ASN A 241 -9.13 3.15 2.66
N GLU A 242 -9.88 4.25 2.60
CA GLU A 242 -11.09 4.38 1.78
C GLU A 242 -10.74 4.22 0.29
N VAL A 243 -9.65 4.84 -0.14
CA VAL A 243 -9.10 4.70 -1.49
C VAL A 243 -7.65 4.25 -1.40
N ASP A 244 -7.41 2.96 -1.65
CA ASP A 244 -6.08 2.35 -1.70
C ASP A 244 -5.80 1.86 -3.13
N PRO A 245 -4.76 2.39 -3.81
CA PRO A 245 -4.47 2.03 -5.20
C PRO A 245 -3.82 0.65 -5.37
N GLN A 246 -3.43 -0.02 -4.29
CA GLN A 246 -2.71 -1.31 -4.33
C GLN A 246 -3.57 -2.46 -3.76
N THR A 247 -4.31 -2.18 -2.68
CA THR A 247 -5.22 -3.13 -2.02
C THR A 247 -6.57 -2.46 -1.76
N PRO A 248 -7.46 -2.43 -2.77
CA PRO A 248 -8.73 -1.72 -2.70
C PRO A 248 -9.54 -2.07 -1.45
N LEU A 249 -10.32 -1.12 -0.92
CA LEU A 249 -11.12 -1.33 0.31
C LEU A 249 -12.02 -2.58 0.24
N GLU A 250 -12.55 -2.89 -0.95
CA GLU A 250 -13.35 -4.09 -1.19
C GLU A 250 -12.63 -5.38 -0.75
N TRP A 251 -11.30 -5.47 -0.92
CA TRP A 251 -10.53 -6.63 -0.46
C TRP A 251 -10.51 -6.76 1.06
N ALA A 252 -10.39 -5.64 1.77
CA ALA A 252 -10.46 -5.62 3.23
C ALA A 252 -11.86 -5.99 3.73
N GLN A 253 -12.91 -5.54 3.02
CA GLN A 253 -14.31 -5.89 3.30
C GLN A 253 -14.56 -7.38 3.08
N ASN A 254 -14.17 -7.93 1.93
CA ASN A 254 -14.27 -9.36 1.63
C ASN A 254 -13.51 -10.21 2.66
N THR A 255 -12.33 -9.75 3.07
CA THR A 255 -11.53 -10.43 4.12
C THR A 255 -12.23 -10.40 5.48
N ALA A 256 -12.83 -9.27 5.85
CA ALA A 256 -13.59 -9.15 7.08
C ALA A 256 -14.82 -10.09 7.07
N ASP A 257 -15.56 -10.12 5.96
CA ASP A 257 -16.71 -11.01 5.78
C ASP A 257 -16.32 -12.48 5.84
N LEU A 258 -15.19 -12.83 5.22
CA LEU A 258 -14.64 -14.19 5.22
C LEU A 258 -14.20 -14.65 6.62
N LEU A 259 -13.64 -13.73 7.42
CA LEU A 259 -13.18 -14.02 8.77
C LEU A 259 -14.32 -13.97 9.81
N GLY A 260 -15.42 -13.27 9.51
CA GLY A 260 -16.56 -13.06 10.41
C GLY A 260 -16.11 -12.49 11.76
N ASP A 261 -16.56 -13.12 12.85
CA ASP A 261 -16.22 -12.73 14.23
C ASP A 261 -14.70 -12.77 14.54
N ASN A 262 -13.87 -13.33 13.64
CA ASN A 262 -12.41 -13.32 13.78
C ASN A 262 -11.75 -12.04 13.27
N ALA A 263 -12.50 -11.01 12.85
CA ALA A 263 -11.93 -9.75 12.39
C ALA A 263 -12.72 -8.52 12.87
N VAL A 264 -12.02 -7.40 13.00
CA VAL A 264 -12.61 -6.07 13.19
C VAL A 264 -11.96 -5.14 12.16
N LEU A 265 -12.76 -4.62 11.23
CA LEU A 265 -12.31 -3.69 10.19
C LEU A 265 -12.43 -2.22 10.66
N VAL A 266 -11.38 -1.45 10.38
CA VAL A 266 -11.33 0.00 10.54
C VAL A 266 -10.93 0.61 9.21
N THR A 267 -11.72 1.57 8.75
CA THR A 267 -11.43 2.33 7.52
C THR A 267 -10.87 3.69 7.87
N ARG A 268 -9.83 4.13 7.16
CA ARG A 268 -9.33 5.52 7.24
C ARG A 268 -9.78 6.27 5.99
N GLU A 269 -10.43 7.42 6.16
CA GLU A 269 -10.84 8.29 5.05
C GLU A 269 -9.65 8.66 4.14
N GLY A 270 -9.95 8.91 2.87
CA GLY A 270 -9.00 9.38 1.87
C GLY A 270 -8.04 8.32 1.33
N PHE A 271 -6.89 8.79 0.84
CA PHE A 271 -6.07 8.06 -0.15
C PHE A 271 -4.82 7.40 0.42
N GLY A 272 -4.30 6.41 -0.29
CA GLY A 272 -2.94 5.89 -0.15
C GLY A 272 -2.93 4.40 0.13
N HIS A 273 -1.74 3.83 0.09
CA HIS A 273 -1.45 2.48 0.54
C HIS A 273 -0.89 2.57 1.96
N SER A 274 -1.38 1.75 2.88
CA SER A 274 -1.20 1.80 4.34
C SER A 274 -1.86 3.00 5.03
N VAL A 275 -2.55 2.76 6.14
CA VAL A 275 -3.23 3.80 6.92
C VAL A 275 -2.26 4.79 7.59
N ILE A 276 -0.97 4.46 7.69
CA ILE A 276 0.04 5.32 8.34
C ILE A 276 0.57 6.43 7.41
N ASN A 277 0.37 6.29 6.10
CA ASN A 277 0.96 7.17 5.11
C ASN A 277 0.31 8.56 5.05
N LEU A 278 -0.90 8.71 5.59
CA LEU A 278 -1.50 10.01 5.89
C LEU A 278 -1.83 10.10 7.38
N PRO A 279 -1.42 11.17 8.09
CA PRO A 279 -1.65 11.30 9.52
C PRO A 279 -3.13 11.17 9.92
N SER A 280 -3.39 10.30 10.88
CA SER A 280 -4.68 10.18 11.59
C SER A 280 -4.43 9.80 13.04
N LYS A 281 -4.72 10.72 13.97
CA LYS A 281 -4.68 10.46 15.42
C LYS A 281 -5.63 9.33 15.82
N CYS A 282 -6.76 9.21 15.12
CA CYS A 282 -7.73 8.14 15.32
C CYS A 282 -7.09 6.75 15.10
N ILE A 283 -6.46 6.54 13.93
CA ILE A 283 -5.74 5.30 13.62
C ILE A 283 -4.61 5.04 14.61
N GLN A 284 -3.79 6.06 14.92
CA GLN A 284 -2.69 5.93 15.87
C GLN A 284 -3.18 5.45 17.24
N GLN A 285 -4.27 6.05 17.75
CA GLN A 285 -4.82 5.69 19.06
C GLN A 285 -5.42 4.28 19.07
N ILE A 286 -6.11 3.87 17.99
CA ILE A 286 -6.63 2.51 17.82
C ILE A 286 -5.47 1.51 17.86
N THR A 287 -4.44 1.71 17.05
CA THR A 287 -3.29 0.81 16.97
C THR A 287 -2.53 0.73 18.30
N ILE A 288 -2.32 1.86 18.99
CA ILE A 288 -1.69 1.89 20.32
C ILE A 288 -2.52 1.11 21.35
N ASN A 289 -3.83 1.37 21.41
CA ASN A 289 -4.73 0.69 22.35
C ASN A 289 -4.82 -0.81 22.07
N PHE A 290 -4.85 -1.20 20.79
CA PHE A 290 -4.84 -2.59 20.37
C PHE A 290 -3.57 -3.30 20.85
N PHE A 291 -2.38 -2.77 20.53
CA PHE A 291 -1.12 -3.42 20.88
C PHE A 291 -0.80 -3.39 22.38
N ASN A 292 -1.14 -2.32 23.10
CA ASN A 292 -0.86 -2.21 24.53
C ASN A 292 -1.90 -2.96 25.37
N ASN A 293 -3.19 -2.74 25.07
CA ASN A 293 -4.29 -3.13 25.95
C ASN A 293 -5.10 -4.32 25.39
N GLY A 294 -5.00 -4.63 24.09
CA GLY A 294 -5.87 -5.62 23.44
C GLY A 294 -7.29 -5.12 23.26
N THR A 295 -7.46 -3.81 23.16
CA THR A 295 -8.77 -3.16 22.96
C THR A 295 -9.02 -2.97 21.47
N TYR A 296 -10.21 -3.39 21.01
CA TYR A 296 -10.69 -3.16 19.66
C TYR A 296 -11.59 -1.92 19.64
N PRO A 297 -11.65 -1.19 18.51
CA PRO A 297 -12.68 -0.18 18.31
C PRO A 297 -14.04 -0.84 18.10
N GLU A 298 -15.10 -0.03 18.03
CA GLU A 298 -16.40 -0.51 17.56
C GLU A 298 -16.28 -1.02 16.11
N PRO A 299 -17.05 -2.05 15.70
CA PRO A 299 -17.11 -2.48 14.32
C PRO A 299 -17.41 -1.32 13.36
N ASP A 300 -16.85 -1.38 12.15
CA ASP A 300 -17.04 -0.38 11.09
C ASP A 300 -16.63 1.05 11.47
N THR A 301 -15.68 1.19 12.41
CA THR A 301 -15.12 2.49 12.76
C THR A 301 -14.45 3.14 11.55
N VAL A 302 -14.85 4.38 11.25
CA VAL A 302 -14.22 5.22 10.23
C VAL A 302 -13.39 6.33 10.88
N CYS A 303 -12.11 6.36 10.58
CA CYS A 303 -11.16 7.35 11.06
C CYS A 303 -10.90 8.45 10.01
N LYS A 304 -11.00 9.71 10.41
CA LYS A 304 -10.66 10.85 9.56
C LYS A 304 -9.16 11.08 9.45
N VAL A 305 -8.76 11.79 8.40
CA VAL A 305 -7.39 12.30 8.21
C VAL A 305 -7.22 13.63 8.95
N ASP A 306 -6.03 13.88 9.49
CA ASP A 306 -5.70 15.11 10.21
C ASP A 306 -5.16 16.22 9.27
N THR A 307 -4.75 15.85 8.05
CA THR A 307 -4.09 16.75 7.08
C THR A 307 -4.60 16.50 5.67
N GLY A 308 -4.61 17.54 4.82
CA GLY A 308 -4.88 17.40 3.39
C GLY A 308 -3.71 16.78 2.61
N LEU A 309 -3.98 16.33 1.37
CA LEU A 309 -3.02 15.60 0.52
C LEU A 309 -1.82 16.45 0.04
N PHE A 310 -1.97 17.77 -0.02
CA PHE A 310 -0.91 18.72 -0.38
C PHE A 310 -0.52 19.64 0.78
N ALA A 311 -0.85 19.25 2.01
CA ALA A 311 -0.41 20.00 3.18
C ALA A 311 1.13 19.98 3.20
N THR A 312 1.75 21.15 3.07
CA THR A 312 3.18 21.30 3.34
C THR A 312 3.40 20.83 4.77
N THR A 313 4.24 19.82 4.96
CA THR A 313 4.76 19.48 6.28
C THR A 313 5.74 20.56 6.72
N THR A 314 5.27 21.79 6.88
CA THR A 314 5.81 22.67 7.93
C THR A 314 5.36 22.09 9.26
N ARG A 315 5.86 20.90 9.60
CA ARG A 315 6.03 20.55 11.00
C ARG A 315 7.10 21.52 11.46
N LYS A 316 6.72 22.57 12.18
CA LYS A 316 7.72 23.36 12.89
C LYS A 316 8.54 22.35 13.70
N LEU A 317 9.86 22.39 13.61
CA LEU A 317 10.72 21.50 14.37
C LEU A 317 10.33 21.48 15.86
N GLU A 318 9.83 22.61 16.38
CA GLU A 318 9.30 22.78 17.73
C GLU A 318 8.21 21.76 18.10
N ASP A 319 7.19 21.55 17.25
CA ASP A 319 6.10 20.59 17.51
C ASP A 319 6.59 19.14 17.53
N SER A 320 7.69 18.85 16.85
CA SER A 320 8.30 17.51 16.83
C SER A 320 9.11 17.22 18.10
N VAL A 321 9.70 18.25 18.73
CA VAL A 321 10.42 18.11 19.99
C VAL A 321 9.46 17.85 21.14
N ASP A 322 8.34 18.58 21.18
CA ASP A 322 7.31 18.38 22.21
C ASP A 322 6.66 16.99 22.10
N ALA A 323 6.40 16.52 20.87
CA ALA A 323 5.85 15.19 20.65
C ALA A 323 6.85 14.07 21.02
N VAL A 324 8.14 14.27 20.75
CA VAL A 324 9.20 13.33 21.13
C VAL A 324 9.39 13.31 22.64
N GLU A 325 9.35 14.46 23.33
CA GLU A 325 9.45 14.50 24.79
C GLU A 325 8.21 13.91 25.46
N ALA A 326 7.00 14.20 24.97
CA ALA A 326 5.79 13.55 25.46
C ALA A 326 5.84 12.01 25.30
N ALA A 327 6.42 11.52 24.20
CA ALA A 327 6.64 10.09 23.99
C ALA A 327 7.69 9.51 24.96
N ARG A 328 8.78 10.25 25.24
CA ARG A 328 9.80 9.86 26.23
C ARG A 328 9.22 9.82 27.64
N GLU A 329 8.42 10.81 28.02
CA GLU A 329 7.74 10.86 29.31
C GLU A 329 6.73 9.71 29.46
N GLY A 330 5.96 9.41 28.40
CA GLY A 330 5.06 8.25 28.37
C GLY A 330 5.79 6.92 28.54
N LEU A 331 6.95 6.76 27.90
CA LEU A 331 7.80 5.57 28.06
C LEU A 331 8.37 5.46 29.48
N ALA A 332 8.82 6.59 30.04
CA ALA A 332 9.36 6.65 31.40
C ALA A 332 8.27 6.31 32.44
N ALA A 333 7.04 6.79 32.24
CA ALA A 333 5.90 6.46 33.09
C ALA A 333 5.53 4.98 33.01
N LEU A 334 5.55 4.38 31.82
CA LEU A 334 5.35 2.93 31.63
C LEU A 334 6.46 2.10 32.30
N ALA A 335 7.71 2.54 32.20
CA ALA A 335 8.85 1.88 32.84
C ALA A 335 8.84 2.00 34.38
N ALA A 336 8.25 3.07 34.91
CA ALA A 336 8.13 3.33 36.34
C ALA A 336 6.96 2.57 37.02
N GLN A 337 6.08 1.93 36.25
CA GLN A 337 5.00 1.13 36.85
C GLN A 337 5.59 -0.12 37.54
N PRO A 338 5.34 -0.32 38.85
CA PRO A 338 5.84 -1.49 39.55
C PRO A 338 5.24 -2.76 38.94
N ARG A 339 6.10 -3.64 38.40
CA ARG A 339 5.71 -4.96 37.92
C ARG A 339 4.97 -5.67 39.05
N ARG A 340 3.66 -5.90 38.89
CA ARG A 340 2.90 -6.77 39.80
C ARG A 340 3.48 -8.18 39.71
N HIS A 341 4.35 -8.53 40.65
CA HIS A 341 4.78 -9.91 40.84
C HIS A 341 3.56 -10.76 41.19
N ARG A 342 3.17 -11.66 40.28
CA ARG A 342 2.38 -12.84 40.64
C ARG A 342 3.27 -13.72 41.50
N SER A 343 3.01 -13.77 42.81
CA SER A 343 3.63 -14.73 43.70
C SER A 343 3.12 -16.14 43.35
N ASN A 344 4.00 -16.99 42.82
CA ASN A 344 3.75 -18.42 42.72
C ASN A 344 3.81 -19.01 44.13
N ALA A 345 2.66 -19.42 44.68
CA ALA A 345 2.60 -20.30 45.83
C ALA A 345 2.97 -21.73 45.39
N LEU A 346 4.23 -22.11 45.58
CA LEU A 346 4.66 -23.50 45.58
C LEU A 346 4.55 -24.02 47.02
N GLY A 347 3.41 -24.65 47.34
CA GLY A 347 3.23 -25.42 48.56
C GLY A 347 4.02 -26.73 48.48
N ARG A 348 5.02 -26.87 49.36
CA ARG A 348 5.69 -28.14 49.66
C ARG A 348 4.71 -29.08 50.36
N VAL A 349 4.53 -30.28 49.82
CA VAL A 349 3.95 -31.43 50.54
C VAL A 349 5.11 -32.33 50.96
N HIS A 350 5.41 -32.36 52.27
CA HIS A 350 5.97 -33.51 52.98
C HIS A 350 5.72 -33.33 54.48
N GLY A 351 5.09 -34.33 55.07
CA GLY A 351 4.60 -34.41 56.45
C GLY A 351 3.48 -35.41 56.49
#